data_AF-A0A950LTV1-F1
#
_entry.id   AF-A0A950LTV1-F1
#
_cell.length_a   1.000
_cell.length_b   1.000
_cell.length_c   1.000
_cell.angle_alpha   90.00
_cell.angle_beta   90.00
_cell.angle_gamma   90.00
#
_symmetry.space_group_name_H-M   'P 1'
#
loop_
_entity.id
_entity.type
_entity.pdbx_description
1 polymer ?
#
loop_
_entity_poly.entity_id
_entity_poly.type
_entity_poly.pdbx_seq_one_letter_code
_entity_poly.pdbx_strand_id
1 'polypeptide(L)' 'SVIESVYLSNRIVVFAPRPGRAVAEIRVDADLPREADFRLSPAYAQKCRETSLALHDAMAMQPEFPAIQGLSE' A
#
# COMPACT_ATOMS: atom_id res chain seq x y z
N SER A 1 8.38 -7.25 1.68
CA SER A 1 7.13 -7.64 2.38
C SER A 1 6.53 -6.41 3.06
N VAL A 2 5.20 -6.33 3.29
CA VAL A 2 4.55 -5.19 3.97
C VAL A 2 5.18 -4.87 5.33
N ILE A 3 5.43 -5.91 6.14
CA ILE A 3 6.02 -5.79 7.48
C ILE A 3 7.39 -5.10 7.43
N GLU A 4 8.27 -5.57 6.54
CA GLU A 4 9.60 -5.01 6.36
C GLU A 4 9.56 -3.56 5.83
N SER A 5 8.66 -3.28 4.88
CA SER A 5 8.47 -1.92 4.36
C SER A 5 8.03 -0.95 5.46
N VAL A 6 7.14 -1.37 6.37
CA VAL A 6 6.76 -0.55 7.52
C VAL A 6 7.93 -0.34 8.46
N TYR A 7 8.75 -1.35 8.72
CA TYR A 7 9.88 -1.20 9.65
C TYR A 7 10.99 -0.29 9.13
N LEU A 8 11.31 -0.37 7.84
CA LEU A 8 12.48 0.32 7.26
C LEU A 8 12.18 1.72 6.73
N SER A 9 10.92 2.03 6.41
CA SER A 9 10.56 3.27 5.72
C SER A 9 9.91 4.28 6.67
N ASN A 10 10.20 5.57 6.44
CA ASN A 10 9.45 6.69 7.02
C ASN A 10 8.18 7.01 6.20
N ARG A 11 8.16 6.62 4.93
CA ARG A 11 7.06 6.87 4.00
C ARG A 11 6.90 5.69 3.05
N ILE A 12 5.67 5.25 2.87
CA ILE A 12 5.30 4.16 1.95
C ILE A 12 4.29 4.73 0.96
N VAL A 13 4.53 4.52 -0.33
CA VAL A 13 3.59 4.89 -1.39
C VAL A 13 3.06 3.61 -2.02
N VAL A 14 1.74 3.48 -2.08
CA VAL A 14 1.06 2.34 -2.70
C VAL A 14 0.58 2.75 -4.08
N PHE A 15 0.85 1.90 -5.07
CA PHE A 15 0.43 2.11 -6.45
C PHE A 15 -0.68 1.13 -6.82
N ALA A 16 -1.70 1.60 -7.51
CA ALA A 16 -2.66 0.73 -8.18
C ALA A 16 -2.02 0.05 -9.40
N PRO A 17 -2.51 -1.14 -9.79
CA PRO A 17 -2.22 -1.73 -11.09
C PRO A 17 -2.64 -0.80 -12.23
N ARG A 18 -1.97 -0.96 -13.37
CA ARG A 18 -2.19 -0.31 -14.68
C ARG A 18 -3.49 0.53 -14.83
N PRO A 19 -3.40 1.83 -15.17
CA PRO A 19 -2.19 2.66 -15.24
C PRO A 19 -1.64 2.91 -13.83
N GLY A 20 -0.32 2.70 -13.65
CA GLY A 20 0.34 2.77 -12.34
C GLY A 20 0.27 4.17 -11.73
N ARG A 21 -0.71 4.38 -10.84
CA ARG A 21 -0.92 5.65 -10.13
C ARG A 21 -0.74 5.43 -8.64
N ALA A 22 -0.17 6.41 -7.96
CA ALA A 22 -0.15 6.41 -6.50
C ALA A 22 -1.59 6.54 -6.00
N VAL A 23 -2.02 5.65 -5.12
CA VAL A 23 -3.37 5.61 -4.55
C VAL A 23 -3.41 5.80 -3.05
N ALA A 24 -2.27 5.59 -2.37
CA ALA A 24 -2.12 5.91 -0.96
C ALA A 24 -0.69 6.33 -0.63
N GLU A 25 -0.57 7.18 0.37
CA GLU A 25 0.69 7.55 1.02
C GLU A 25 0.53 7.35 2.52
N ILE A 26 1.42 6.54 3.10
CA ILE A 26 1.39 6.19 4.52
C ILE A 26 2.69 6.70 5.15
N ARG A 27 2.55 7.56 6.16
CA ARG A 27 3.67 7.99 7.00
C ARG A 27 3.83 7.06 8.18
N VAL A 28 5.07 6.70 8.46
CA VAL A 28 5.47 5.93 9.64
C VAL A 28 6.25 6.87 10.54
N ASP A 29 5.51 7.56 11.39
CA ASP A 29 6.03 8.55 12.34
C ASP A 29 6.64 7.82 13.53
N ALA A 30 7.86 7.34 13.35
CA ALA A 30 8.66 6.69 14.36
C ALA A 30 10.10 7.17 14.26
N ASP A 31 10.65 7.59 15.40
CA ASP A 31 12.01 8.11 15.47
C ASP A 31 13.03 7.03 15.12
N LEU A 32 14.17 7.49 14.60
CA LEU A 32 15.32 6.64 14.31
C LEU A 32 16.37 6.80 15.43
N PRO A 33 17.01 5.71 15.87
CA PRO A 33 16.91 4.35 15.34
C PRO A 33 15.64 3.61 15.80
N ARG A 34 15.04 2.83 14.91
CA ARG A 34 13.93 1.94 15.26
C ARG A 34 14.48 0.71 15.96
N GLU A 35 14.23 0.63 17.26
CA GLU A 35 14.66 -0.48 18.09
C GLU A 35 13.69 -1.68 18.03
N ALA A 36 14.09 -2.81 18.61
CA ALA A 36 13.30 -4.04 18.59
C ALA A 36 11.88 -3.84 19.16
N ASP A 37 11.75 -3.02 20.21
CA ASP A 37 10.46 -2.71 20.86
C ASP A 37 9.47 -2.01 19.93
N PHE A 38 9.95 -1.28 18.93
CA PHE A 38 9.07 -0.65 17.94
C PHE A 38 8.24 -1.71 17.20
N ARG A 39 8.81 -2.88 16.88
CA ARG A 39 8.10 -3.97 16.20
C ARG A 39 6.98 -4.56 17.05
N LEU A 40 7.07 -4.43 18.36
CA LEU A 40 6.08 -4.90 19.32
C LEU A 40 5.02 -3.82 19.63
N SER A 41 5.22 -2.60 19.15
CA SER A 41 4.34 -1.48 19.46
C SER A 41 2.99 -1.59 18.72
N PRO A 42 1.89 -1.12 19.34
CA PRO A 42 0.60 -0.99 18.66
C PRO A 42 0.66 -0.09 17.43
N ALA A 43 1.48 0.98 17.47
CA ALA A 43 1.65 1.91 16.36
C ALA A 43 2.21 1.22 15.11
N TYR A 44 3.23 0.36 15.29
CA TYR A 44 3.79 -0.43 14.20
C TYR A 44 2.77 -1.42 13.62
N ALA A 45 2.04 -2.13 14.48
CA ALA A 45 1.01 -3.07 14.06
C ALA A 45 -0.12 -2.36 13.28
N GLN A 46 -0.49 -1.16 13.70
CA GLN A 46 -1.46 -0.32 12.98
C GLN A 46 -0.95 0.06 11.59
N LYS A 47 0.31 0.47 11.45
CA LYS A 47 0.90 0.82 10.15
C LYS A 47 1.03 -0.38 9.21
N CYS A 48 1.33 -1.56 9.74
CA CYS A 48 1.28 -2.81 8.99
C CYS A 48 -0.13 -3.11 8.45
N ARG A 49 -1.16 -2.96 9.30
CA ARG A 49 -2.56 -3.13 8.89
C ARG A 49 -2.97 -2.12 7.83
N GLU A 50 -2.68 -0.84 8.04
CA GLU A 50 -2.99 0.27 7.12
C GLU A 50 -2.37 0.01 5.74
N THR A 51 -1.07 -0.34 5.72
CA THR A 51 -0.36 -0.65 4.46
C THR A 51 -0.91 -1.88 3.77
N SER A 52 -1.25 -2.92 4.52
CA SER A 52 -1.83 -4.16 3.96
C SER A 52 -3.21 -3.90 3.34
N LEU A 53 -4.05 -3.09 3.99
CA LEU A 53 -5.36 -2.71 3.46
C LEU A 53 -5.21 -1.87 2.20
N ALA A 54 -4.36 -0.83 2.23
CA ALA A 54 -4.12 0.02 1.07
C ALA A 54 -3.61 -0.79 -0.13
N LEU A 55 -2.72 -1.76 0.10
CA LEU A 55 -2.24 -2.66 -0.95
C LEU A 55 -3.35 -3.57 -1.48
N HIS A 56 -4.18 -4.15 -0.60
CA HIS A 56 -5.31 -4.97 -0.99
C HIS A 56 -6.32 -4.19 -1.85
N ASP A 57 -6.70 -2.99 -1.41
CA ASP A 57 -7.62 -2.12 -2.12
C ASP A 57 -7.04 -1.70 -3.47
N ALA A 58 -5.76 -1.34 -3.51
CA ALA A 58 -5.06 -1.02 -4.75
C ALA A 58 -5.14 -2.17 -5.75
N MET A 59 -4.93 -3.41 -5.31
CA MET A 59 -5.02 -4.60 -6.17
C MET A 59 -6.44 -4.86 -6.69
N ALA A 60 -7.47 -4.51 -5.92
CA ALA A 60 -8.88 -4.63 -6.32
C ALA A 60 -9.33 -3.55 -7.31
N MET A 61 -8.58 -2.46 -7.48
CA MET A 61 -8.82 -1.43 -8.49
C MET A 61 -8.47 -1.98 -9.89
N GLN A 62 -9.37 -2.79 -10.46
CA GLN A 62 -9.31 -3.20 -11.87
C GLN A 62 -9.57 -2.00 -12.78
N PRO A 63 -8.87 -1.85 -13.91
CA PRO A 63 -9.32 -0.97 -14.98
C PRO A 63 -10.63 -1.53 -15.55
N GLU A 64 -11.68 -0.73 -15.51
CA GLU A 64 -12.88 -0.94 -16.29
C GLU A 64 -12.54 -0.78 -17.77
N PHE A 65 -12.25 -1.92 -18.44
CA PHE A 65 -12.16 -1.94 -19.89
C PHE A 65 -13.61 -1.89 -20.43
N PRO A 66 -14.01 -0.85 -21.17
CA PRO A 66 -15.25 -0.93 -21.91
C PRO A 66 -15.09 -2.10 -22.89
N ALA A 67 -16.02 -3.07 -22.79
CA ALA A 67 -16.14 -4.11 -23.82
C ALA A 67 -16.19 -3.38 -25.17
N ILE A 68 -15.31 -3.76 -26.10
CA ILE A 68 -15.37 -3.26 -27.48
C ILE A 68 -16.65 -3.81 -28.08
N GLN A 69 -17.75 -3.10 -27.85
CA GLN A 69 -19.06 -3.43 -28.33
C GLN A 69 -19.17 -2.83 -29.73
N GLY A 70 -18.75 -3.61 -30.73
CA GLY A 70 -18.92 -3.26 -32.14
C GLY A 70 -17.71 -3.55 -33.02
N LEU A 71 -17.47 -4.83 -33.32
CA LEU A 71 -16.86 -5.23 -34.59
C LEU A 71 -17.62 -6.46 -35.09
N SER A 72 -18.83 -6.19 -35.58
CA SER A 72 -19.56 -7.06 -36.48
C SER A 72 -20.09 -6.15 -37.60
N GLU A 73 -19.28 -6.01 -38.64
CA GLU A 73 -19.70 -5.75 -40.01
C GLU A 73 -19.04 -6.79 -40.91
#